data_AF-A0A1A6H534-F1
#
_entry.id   AF-A0A1A6H534-F1
#
_cell.length_a   1.000
_cell.length_b   1.000
_cell.length_c   1.000
_cell.angle_alpha   90.00
_cell.angle_beta   90.00
_cell.angle_gamma   90.00
#
_symmetry.space_group_name_H-M   'P 1'
#
loop_
_entity.id
_entity.type
_entity.pdbx_description
1 polymer ?
#
loop_
_entity_poly.entity_id
_entity_poly.type
_entity_poly.pdbx_seq_one_letter_code
_entity_poly.pdbx_strand_id
1 'polypeptide(L)'
;TNWLIEIVCLIQTKGNPKWVQSVPNWDRSPWIESQEGYQTLIKKEGPRLITSHLPFHLFPKSFFSSKAKVIYLIRNPRDVLVSGYFFWDKTNV
;
A
#
# COMPACT_ATOMS: atom_id res chain seq x y z
N THR A 1 0.49 -5.89 4.33
CA THR A 1 0.65 -4.81 3.34
C THR A 1 2.07 -4.76 2.78
N ASN A 2 3.08 -4.43 3.59
CA ASN A 2 4.47 -4.22 3.14
C ASN A 2 5.05 -5.36 2.28
N TRP A 3 4.87 -6.63 2.70
CA TRP A 3 5.40 -7.75 1.94
C TRP A 3 4.88 -7.83 0.50
N LEU A 4 3.58 -7.58 0.29
CA LEU A 4 2.99 -7.55 -1.04
C LEU A 4 3.50 -6.37 -1.87
N ILE A 5 3.67 -5.20 -1.25
CA ILE A 5 4.29 -4.03 -1.92
C ILE A 5 5.65 -4.41 -2.46
N GLU A 6 6.51 -5.06 -1.66
CA GLU A 6 7.84 -5.49 -2.12
C GLU A 6 7.79 -6.44 -3.31
N ILE A 7 6.92 -7.46 -3.25
CA ILE A 7 6.75 -8.43 -4.33
C ILE A 7 6.34 -7.71 -5.62
N VAL A 8 5.35 -6.82 -5.56
CA VAL A 8 4.87 -6.08 -6.74
C VAL A 8 5.93 -5.13 -7.28
N CYS A 9 6.67 -4.45 -6.41
CA CYS A 9 7.80 -3.60 -6.81
C CYS A 9 8.88 -4.39 -7.55
N LEU A 10 9.25 -5.57 -7.04
CA LEU A 10 10.25 -6.43 -7.68
C LEU A 10 9.74 -7.00 -9.01
N ILE A 11 8.46 -7.34 -9.13
CA ILE A 11 7.85 -7.74 -10.41
C ILE A 11 7.96 -6.58 -11.42
N GLN A 12 7.65 -5.36 -11.01
CA GLN A 12 7.72 -4.17 -11.87
C GLN A 12 9.14 -3.87 -12.35
N THR A 13 10.15 -4.12 -11.52
CA THR A 13 11.57 -3.91 -11.86
C THR A 13 12.25 -5.15 -12.45
N LYS A 14 11.48 -6.19 -12.83
CA LYS A 14 12.00 -7.46 -13.37
C LYS A 14 13.06 -8.10 -12.46
N GLY A 15 12.85 -8.02 -11.15
CA GLY A 15 13.71 -8.59 -10.12
C GLY A 15 14.87 -7.70 -9.69
N ASN A 16 15.05 -6.50 -10.26
CA ASN A 16 16.12 -5.60 -9.84
C ASN A 16 15.81 -4.96 -8.47
N PRO A 17 16.63 -5.19 -7.43
CA PRO A 17 16.33 -4.74 -6.07
C PRO A 17 16.73 -3.29 -5.79
N LYS A 18 17.45 -2.61 -6.70
CA LYS A 18 17.97 -1.26 -6.45
C LYS A 18 16.89 -0.28 -5.96
N TRP A 19 15.72 -0.31 -6.59
CA TRP A 19 14.61 0.59 -6.23
C TRP A 19 14.02 0.31 -4.85
N VAL A 20 13.82 -0.96 -4.50
CA VAL A 20 13.24 -1.33 -3.19
C VAL A 20 14.21 -1.11 -2.03
N GLN A 21 15.52 -1.13 -2.32
CA GLN A 21 16.59 -0.85 -1.35
C GLN A 21 16.86 0.65 -1.20
N SER A 22 16.58 1.47 -2.22
CA SER A 22 16.88 2.91 -2.21
C SER A 22 15.71 3.80 -1.83
N VAL A 23 14.47 3.34 -2.00
CA VAL A 23 13.25 4.14 -1.76
C VAL A 23 12.39 3.48 -0.68
N PRO A 24 11.95 4.24 0.34
CA PRO A 24 11.02 3.75 1.35
C PRO A 24 9.72 3.19 0.75
N ASN A 25 9.11 2.21 1.42
CA ASN A 25 7.94 1.53 0.89
C ASN A 25 6.71 2.46 0.73
N TRP A 26 6.53 3.42 1.63
CA TRP A 26 5.44 4.40 1.60
C TRP A 26 5.57 5.39 0.44
N ASP A 27 6.77 5.65 -0.08
CA ASP A 27 6.95 6.47 -1.29
C ASP A 27 6.75 5.66 -2.57
N ARG A 28 7.08 4.36 -2.54
CA ARG A 28 6.86 3.43 -3.66
C ARG A 28 5.38 3.12 -3.84
N SER A 29 4.67 2.87 -2.75
CA SER A 29 3.22 2.66 -2.70
C SER A 29 2.56 3.50 -1.60
N PRO A 30 2.22 4.77 -1.91
CA PRO A 30 1.60 5.67 -0.94
C PRO A 30 0.21 5.20 -0.50
N TRP A 31 -0.13 5.51 0.74
CA TRP A 31 -1.46 5.27 1.30
C TRP A 31 -2.39 6.39 0.84
N ILE A 32 -3.45 6.06 0.10
CA ILE A 32 -4.32 7.07 -0.52
C ILE A 32 -5.10 7.92 0.50
N GLU A 33 -5.41 7.33 1.65
CA GLU A 33 -6.13 7.98 2.74
C GLU A 33 -5.25 8.93 3.59
N SER A 34 -3.92 8.87 3.47
CA SER A 34 -3.04 9.81 4.18
C SER A 34 -2.91 11.11 3.40
N GLN A 35 -2.80 12.23 4.12
CA GLN A 35 -2.67 13.55 3.49
C GLN A 35 -1.45 13.60 2.54
N GLU A 36 -0.30 13.10 3.00
CA GLU A 36 0.93 13.07 2.22
C GLU A 36 0.83 12.13 1.01
N GLY A 37 0.25 10.94 1.20
CA GLY A 37 0.08 9.97 0.13
C GLY A 37 -0.85 10.49 -0.96
N TYR A 38 -1.96 11.13 -0.57
CA TYR A 38 -2.88 11.77 -1.52
C TYR A 38 -2.19 12.83 -2.39
N GLN A 39 -1.40 13.73 -1.78
CA GLN A 39 -0.67 14.77 -2.51
C GLN A 39 0.37 14.19 -3.48
N THR A 40 1.09 13.15 -3.06
CA THR A 40 2.06 12.45 -3.91
C THR A 40 1.37 11.77 -5.09
N LEU A 41 0.21 11.15 -4.88
CA LEU A 41 -0.53 10.42 -5.93
C LEU A 41 -1.16 11.32 -6.99
N ILE A 42 -1.50 12.56 -6.66
CA ILE A 42 -2.01 13.55 -7.62
C ILE A 42 -0.89 13.99 -8.58
N LYS A 43 0.32 14.18 -8.07
CA LYS A 43 1.47 14.67 -8.85
C LYS A 43 2.15 13.56 -9.67
N LYS A 44 1.85 12.28 -9.38
CA LYS A 44 2.52 11.13 -9.99
C LYS A 44 1.86 10.76 -11.32
N GLU A 45 2.66 10.80 -12.39
CA GLU A 45 2.25 10.35 -13.72
C GLU A 45 2.49 8.84 -13.94
N GLY A 46 1.77 8.27 -14.90
CA GLY A 46 1.96 6.88 -15.33
C GLY A 46 1.28 5.82 -14.43
N PRO A 47 1.73 4.55 -14.50
CA PRO A 47 1.17 3.47 -13.69
C PRO A 47 1.51 3.68 -12.21
N ARG A 48 0.46 3.85 -11.38
CA ARG A 48 0.58 4.10 -9.95
C ARG A 48 0.36 2.81 -9.15
N LEU A 49 1.29 2.51 -8.25
CA LEU A 49 1.09 1.53 -7.19
C LEU A 49 0.55 2.26 -5.96
N ILE A 50 -0.63 1.90 -5.49
CA ILE A 50 -1.38 2.60 -4.43
C ILE A 50 -1.75 1.59 -3.35
N THR A 51 -1.64 1.99 -2.09
CA THR A 51 -2.05 1.19 -0.94
C THR A 51 -3.26 1.84 -0.25
N SER A 52 -4.14 1.02 0.33
CA SER A 52 -5.23 1.50 1.17
C SER A 52 -5.67 0.44 2.18
N HIS A 53 -6.08 0.90 3.36
CA HIS A 53 -6.78 0.14 4.39
C HIS A 53 -8.25 0.56 4.54
N LEU A 54 -8.76 1.39 3.64
CA LEU A 54 -10.15 1.85 3.69
C LEU A 54 -11.14 0.68 3.53
N PRO A 55 -12.20 0.63 4.36
CA PRO A 55 -13.31 -0.28 4.12
C PRO A 55 -14.03 0.09 2.82
N PHE A 56 -14.71 -0.88 2.22
CA PHE A 56 -15.37 -0.75 0.91
C PHE A 56 -16.20 0.54 0.74
N HIS A 57 -16.97 0.92 1.76
CA HIS A 57 -17.87 2.07 1.71
C HIS A 57 -17.15 3.43 1.75
N LEU A 58 -15.87 3.47 2.16
CA LEU A 58 -15.02 4.67 2.12
C LEU A 58 -14.07 4.67 0.91
N PHE A 59 -14.04 3.58 0.13
CA PHE A 59 -13.12 3.47 -1.00
C PHE A 59 -13.54 4.42 -2.15
N PRO A 60 -12.58 4.96 -2.95
CA PRO A 60 -12.90 5.93 -3.99
C PRO A 60 -13.94 5.41 -5.00
N LYS A 61 -15.07 6.11 -5.13
CA LYS A 61 -16.16 5.70 -6.03
C LYS A 61 -15.73 5.59 -7.49
N SER A 62 -14.77 6.41 -7.91
CA SER A 62 -14.19 6.39 -9.26
C SER A 62 -13.52 5.07 -9.63
N PHE A 63 -13.08 4.28 -8.64
CA PHE A 63 -12.50 2.95 -8.86
C PHE A 63 -13.49 2.02 -9.55
N PHE A 64 -14.76 2.01 -9.10
CA PHE A 64 -15.77 1.07 -9.58
C PHE A 64 -16.19 1.30 -11.04
N SER A 65 -15.96 2.51 -11.57
CA SER A 65 -16.14 2.83 -12.99
C SER A 65 -14.86 2.66 -13.82
N SER A 66 -13.74 2.32 -13.20
CA SER A 66 -12.42 2.28 -13.85
C SER A 66 -12.00 0.85 -14.23
N LYS A 67 -10.89 0.73 -14.98
CA LYS A 67 -10.19 -0.53 -15.25
C LYS A 67 -8.97 -0.76 -14.34
N ALA A 68 -8.89 -0.02 -13.23
CA ALA A 68 -7.82 -0.22 -12.26
C ALA A 68 -7.89 -1.62 -11.64
N LYS A 69 -6.73 -2.17 -11.27
CA LYS A 69 -6.62 -3.51 -10.69
C LYS A 69 -6.39 -3.41 -9.19
N VAL A 70 -7.03 -4.30 -8.43
CA VAL A 70 -6.86 -4.41 -6.97
C VAL A 70 -6.36 -5.81 -6.62
N ILE A 71 -5.42 -5.88 -5.69
CA ILE A 71 -5.01 -7.12 -5.04
C ILE A 71 -5.44 -7.00 -3.58
N TYR A 72 -6.47 -7.75 -3.20
CA TYR A 72 -6.96 -7.80 -1.83
C TYR A 72 -6.25 -8.92 -1.06
N LEU A 73 -5.63 -8.58 0.07
CA LEU A 73 -4.87 -9.53 0.89
C LEU A 73 -5.57 -9.74 2.23
N ILE A 74 -5.88 -10.99 2.55
CA ILE A 74 -6.41 -11.40 3.85
C ILE A 74 -5.38 -12.19 4.65
N ARG A 75 -5.46 -12.09 5.97
CA ARG A 75 -4.65 -12.86 6.94
C ARG A 75 -5.58 -13.36 8.05
N ASN A 76 -5.22 -14.47 8.68
CA ASN A 76 -5.95 -14.98 9.85
C ASN A 76 -6.09 -13.86 10.91
N PRO A 77 -7.31 -13.55 11.36
CA PRO A 77 -7.56 -12.43 12.27
C PRO A 77 -6.85 -12.60 13.62
N ARG A 78 -6.59 -13.83 14.08
CA ARG A 78 -5.82 -14.09 15.31
C ARG A 78 -4.39 -13.58 15.17
N ASP A 79 -3.77 -13.82 14.01
CA ASP A 79 -2.41 -13.35 13.72
C ASP A 79 -2.37 -11.84 13.48
N VAL A 80 -3.41 -11.27 12.88
CA VAL A 80 -3.53 -9.82 12.69
C VAL A 80 -3.61 -9.11 14.04
N LEU A 81 -4.41 -9.64 14.98
CA LEU A 81 -4.54 -9.09 16.33
C LEU A 81 -3.20 -9.11 17.07
N VAL A 82 -2.51 -10.27 17.09
CA VAL A 82 -1.19 -10.39 17.75
C VAL A 82 -0.17 -9.45 17.11
N SER A 83 -0.12 -9.38 15.78
CA SER A 83 0.79 -8.48 15.06
C SER A 83 0.49 -7.01 15.36
N GLY A 84 -0.79 -6.62 15.42
CA GLY A 84 -1.21 -5.26 15.73
C GLY A 84 -0.88 -4.86 17.16
N TYR A 85 -1.14 -5.74 18.12
CA TYR A 85 -0.82 -5.51 19.53
C TYR A 85 0.64 -5.12 19.75
N PHE A 86 1.57 -5.94 19.24
CA PHE A 86 3.00 -5.66 19.39
C PHE A 86 3.47 -4.46 18.57
N PHE A 87 2.88 -4.20 17.41
CA PHE A 87 3.24 -3.05 16.58
C PHE A 87 2.87 -1.74 17.26
N TRP A 88 1.62 -1.59 17.69
CA TRP A 88 1.12 -0.35 18.28
C TRP A 88 1.74 -0.03 19.64
N ASP A 89 2.02 -1.06 20.46
CA ASP A 89 2.78 -0.92 21.72
C ASP A 89 4.15 -0.26 21.51
N LYS A 90 4.82 -0.57 20.39
CA LYS A 90 6.18 -0.09 20.09
C LYS A 90 6.21 1.26 19.38
N THR A 91 5.11 1.67 18.77
CA THR A 91 5.06 2.90 17.95
C THR A 91 4.55 4.13 18.70
N ASN A 92 4.10 4.01 19.97
CA ASN A 92 3.56 5.13 20.76
C ASN A 92 2.53 5.98 19.99
N VAL A 93 1.66 5.32 19.22
CA VAL A 93 0.50 5.92 18.55
C VAL A 93 -0.74 5.55 19.34
#